data_AF-A0A2G8ITH5-F1
#
_entry.id   AF-A0A2G8ITH5-F1
#
_cell.length_a   1.000
_cell.length_b   1.000
_cell.length_c   1.000
_cell.angle_alpha   90.00
_cell.angle_beta   90.00
_cell.angle_gamma   90.00
#
_symmetry.space_group_name_H-M   'P 1'
#
loop_
_entity.id
_entity.type
_entity.pdbx_description
1 polymer ?
#
loop_
_entity_poly.entity_id
_entity_poly.type
_entity_poly.pdbx_seq_one_letter_code
_entity_poly.pdbx_strand_id
1 'polypeptide(L)'
;MNTILVELVSRDFDWNIIINLIGACGVVLGAISGAYLYRRQKDTEWTEKSLHSVYAPLYMLLCSQEAFRDLLLKDEDNFKKVPIISWVEGKGNEGVIHRNKFIEAFDKTNYGLASNKLLMLIGEYRVLVKLEGTLEKEKHPSFSKVTKRKVEVEIELVREIVQEYERLRRKLKIENDTSVKKFNFFE
;
A
#
# COMPACT_ATOMS: atom_id res chain seq x y z
N MET A 1 12.02 44.93 61.51
CA MET A 1 11.92 44.90 60.04
C MET A 1 11.90 43.48 59.44
N ASN A 2 12.00 42.41 60.24
CA ASN A 2 11.92 41.03 59.75
C ASN A 2 10.55 40.36 59.96
N THR A 3 9.66 40.93 60.79
CA THR A 3 8.32 40.39 61.03
C THR A 3 7.33 40.72 59.91
N ILE A 4 7.44 41.91 59.30
CA ILE A 4 6.54 42.37 58.23
C ILE A 4 6.77 41.63 56.90
N LEU A 5 8.00 41.17 56.64
CA LEU A 5 8.33 40.39 55.43
C LEU A 5 7.87 38.93 55.52
N VAL A 6 7.80 38.35 56.73
CA VAL A 6 7.34 36.97 56.95
C VAL A 6 5.81 36.91 56.98
N GLU A 7 5.14 37.92 57.54
CA GLU A 7 3.66 38.01 57.56
C GLU A 7 3.03 38.23 56.17
N LEU A 8 3.77 38.80 55.22
CA LEU A 8 3.29 38.99 53.84
C LEU A 8 3.38 37.72 52.98
N VAL A 9 4.25 36.76 53.36
CA VAL A 9 4.41 35.47 52.68
C VAL A 9 3.47 34.41 53.27
N SER A 10 3.03 34.58 54.52
CA SER A 10 2.09 33.67 55.20
C SER A 10 0.60 34.07 55.07
N ARG A 11 0.29 35.14 54.32
CA ARG A 11 -1.09 35.60 54.11
C ARG A 11 -1.74 34.79 52.99
N ASP A 12 -2.44 33.72 53.38
CA ASP A 12 -3.48 33.01 52.63
C ASP A 12 -3.11 32.47 51.25
N PHE A 13 -1.90 31.95 51.07
CA PHE A 13 -1.60 31.19 49.87
C PHE A 13 -2.18 29.78 49.98
N ASP A 14 -3.36 29.58 49.41
CA ASP A 14 -4.08 28.30 49.44
C ASP A 14 -3.37 27.25 48.57
N TRP A 15 -2.55 26.42 49.21
CA TRP A 15 -1.82 25.31 48.61
C TRP A 15 -2.72 24.31 47.87
N ASN A 16 -4.02 24.25 48.21
CA ASN A 16 -4.98 23.44 47.47
C ASN A 16 -5.16 23.91 46.03
N ILE A 17 -4.97 25.21 45.74
CA ILE A 17 -5.03 25.75 44.37
C ILE A 17 -3.90 25.18 43.52
N ILE A 18 -2.66 25.11 44.06
CA ILE A 18 -1.54 24.51 43.34
C ILE A 18 -1.75 23.02 43.13
N ILE A 19 -2.18 22.29 44.18
CA ILE A 19 -2.41 20.83 44.09
C ILE A 19 -3.51 20.53 43.06
N ASN A 20 -4.61 21.28 43.08
CA ASN A 20 -5.69 21.14 42.10
C ASN A 20 -5.25 21.52 40.69
N LEU A 21 -4.39 22.53 40.53
CA LEU A 21 -3.83 22.92 39.24
C LEU A 21 -2.91 21.82 38.67
N ILE A 22 -2.04 21.23 39.50
CA ILE A 22 -1.18 20.11 39.09
C ILE A 22 -2.05 18.89 38.73
N GLY A 23 -3.07 18.60 39.54
CA GLY A 23 -4.04 17.53 39.26
C GLY A 23 -4.76 17.75 37.92
N ALA A 24 -5.26 18.97 37.68
CA ALA A 24 -5.91 19.34 36.42
C ALA A 24 -4.94 19.23 35.23
N CYS A 25 -3.70 19.70 35.36
CA CYS A 25 -2.65 19.53 34.35
C CYS A 25 -2.37 18.04 34.09
N GLY A 26 -2.33 17.20 35.14
CA GLY A 26 -2.17 15.76 35.01
C GLY A 26 -3.29 15.09 34.20
N VAL A 27 -4.54 15.49 34.44
CA VAL A 27 -5.70 15.01 33.67
C VAL A 27 -5.61 15.43 32.20
N VAL A 28 -5.26 16.69 31.94
CA VAL A 28 -5.10 17.21 30.57
C VAL A 28 -3.97 16.49 29.82
N LEU A 29 -2.81 16.31 30.46
CA LEU A 29 -1.68 15.58 29.89
C LEU A 29 -2.02 14.10 29.65
N GLY A 30 -2.77 13.48 30.57
CA GLY A 30 -3.28 12.12 30.41
C GLY A 30 -4.22 11.99 29.22
N ALA A 31 -5.15 12.95 29.05
CA ALA A 31 -6.07 12.98 27.92
C ALA A 31 -5.34 13.16 26.57
N ILE A 32 -4.37 14.07 26.51
CA ILE A 32 -3.54 14.29 25.30
C ILE A 32 -2.75 13.03 24.96
N SER A 33 -2.09 12.44 25.95
CA SER A 33 -1.28 11.22 25.77
C SER A 33 -2.14 10.03 25.34
N GLY A 34 -3.32 9.87 25.94
CA GLY A 34 -4.29 8.84 25.56
C GLY A 34 -4.78 9.03 24.12
N ALA A 35 -5.14 10.25 23.73
CA ALA A 35 -5.55 10.56 22.36
C ALA A 35 -4.42 10.30 21.34
N TYR A 36 -3.18 10.64 21.68
CA TYR A 36 -2.02 10.36 20.85
C TYR A 36 -1.78 8.86 20.67
N LEU A 37 -1.81 8.09 21.77
CA LEU A 37 -1.67 6.64 21.73
C LEU A 37 -2.79 5.97 20.93
N TYR A 38 -4.03 6.41 21.11
CA TYR A 38 -5.17 5.90 20.36
C TYR A 38 -5.02 6.13 18.85
N ARG A 39 -4.63 7.34 18.44
CA ARG A 39 -4.35 7.64 17.02
C ARG A 39 -3.26 6.74 16.46
N ARG A 40 -2.16 6.57 17.21
CA ARG A 40 -1.05 5.71 16.80
C ARG A 40 -1.46 4.24 16.67
N GLN A 41 -2.27 3.73 17.60
CA GLN A 41 -2.82 2.37 17.51
C GLN A 41 -3.71 2.22 16.29
N LYS A 42 -4.60 3.19 16.04
CA LYS A 42 -5.51 3.17 14.89
C LYS A 42 -4.76 3.23 13.55
N ASP A 43 -3.73 4.05 13.46
CA ASP A 43 -2.89 4.15 12.26
C ASP A 43 -2.13 2.84 12.00
N THR A 44 -1.67 2.18 13.05
CA THR A 44 -0.97 0.88 12.96
C THR A 44 -1.94 -0.20 12.50
N GLU A 45 -3.12 -0.27 13.12
CA GLU A 45 -4.21 -1.19 12.75
C GLU A 45 -4.63 -1.01 11.29
N TRP A 46 -4.79 0.23 10.83
CA TRP A 46 -5.09 0.52 9.43
C TRP A 46 -3.97 0.00 8.53
N THR A 47 -2.71 0.28 8.90
CA THR A 47 -1.53 -0.10 8.11
C THR A 47 -1.42 -1.62 7.96
N GLU A 48 -1.62 -2.37 9.05
CA GLU A 48 -1.65 -3.84 9.03
C GLU A 48 -2.79 -4.36 8.16
N LYS A 49 -4.00 -3.83 8.34
CA LYS A 49 -5.16 -4.24 7.55
C LYS A 49 -4.93 -4.05 6.07
N SER A 50 -4.40 -2.89 5.66
CA SER A 50 -4.13 -2.61 4.25
C SER A 50 -3.00 -3.47 3.71
N LEU A 51 -1.95 -3.72 4.50
CA LEU A 51 -0.88 -4.62 4.09
C LEU A 51 -1.42 -6.03 3.83
N HIS A 52 -2.18 -6.61 4.77
CA HIS A 52 -2.63 -7.99 4.68
C HIS A 52 -3.80 -8.22 3.72
N SER A 53 -4.72 -7.26 3.60
CA SER A 53 -5.93 -7.43 2.80
C SER A 53 -5.85 -6.88 1.38
N VAL A 54 -4.87 -6.02 1.09
CA VAL A 54 -4.73 -5.36 -0.22
C VAL A 54 -3.37 -5.70 -0.82
N TYR A 55 -2.28 -5.24 -0.18
CA TYR A 55 -0.99 -5.20 -0.85
C TYR A 55 -0.23 -6.53 -0.83
N ALA A 56 -0.32 -7.31 0.24
CA ALA A 56 0.34 -8.61 0.34
C ALA A 56 -0.21 -9.64 -0.68
N PRO A 57 -1.54 -9.80 -0.85
CA PRO A 57 -2.09 -10.68 -1.86
C PRO A 57 -1.69 -10.26 -3.28
N LEU A 58 -1.76 -8.95 -3.58
CA LEU A 58 -1.38 -8.42 -4.90
C LEU A 58 0.12 -8.60 -5.17
N TYR A 59 0.97 -8.31 -4.19
CA TYR A 59 2.41 -8.51 -4.32
C TYR A 59 2.78 -10.00 -4.47
N MET A 60 2.11 -10.89 -3.75
CA MET A 60 2.32 -12.34 -3.90
C MET A 60 1.99 -12.83 -5.31
N LEU A 61 0.94 -12.28 -5.95
CA LEU A 61 0.62 -12.59 -7.35
C LEU A 61 1.71 -12.12 -8.31
N LEU A 62 2.25 -10.92 -8.09
CA LEU A 62 3.37 -10.41 -8.88
C LEU A 62 4.61 -11.30 -8.75
N CYS A 63 4.98 -11.70 -7.53
CA CYS A 63 6.09 -12.61 -7.30
C CYS A 63 5.87 -13.99 -7.94
N SER A 64 4.63 -14.49 -7.90
CA SER A 64 4.29 -15.78 -8.51
C SER A 64 4.46 -15.72 -10.03
N GLN A 65 4.03 -14.63 -10.66
CA GLN A 65 4.18 -14.46 -12.11
C GLN A 65 5.64 -14.28 -12.53
N GLU A 66 6.43 -13.49 -11.79
CA GLU A 66 7.85 -13.33 -12.10
C GLU A 66 8.62 -14.64 -11.89
N ALA A 67 8.33 -15.41 -10.85
CA ALA A 67 8.92 -16.73 -10.65
C ALA A 67 8.60 -17.67 -11.81
N PHE A 68 7.37 -17.61 -12.33
CA PHE A 68 6.97 -18.40 -13.49
C PHE A 68 7.71 -17.97 -14.77
N ARG A 69 7.88 -16.66 -14.98
CA ARG A 69 8.65 -16.10 -16.10
C ARG A 69 10.12 -16.48 -16.02
N ASP A 70 10.76 -16.35 -14.87
CA ASP A 70 12.17 -16.71 -14.65
C ASP A 70 12.45 -18.19 -14.98
N LEU A 71 11.49 -19.09 -14.68
CA LEU A 71 11.62 -20.52 -14.94
C LEU A 71 11.38 -20.92 -16.41
N LEU A 72 10.55 -20.20 -17.15
CA LEU A 72 10.15 -20.59 -18.51
C LEU A 72 10.76 -19.75 -19.63
N LEU A 73 11.05 -18.47 -19.37
CA LEU A 73 11.68 -17.58 -20.31
C LEU A 73 13.16 -17.45 -19.91
N LYS A 74 13.96 -18.43 -20.33
CA LYS A 74 15.42 -18.31 -20.27
C LYS A 74 15.85 -17.21 -21.25
N ASP A 75 16.60 -16.25 -20.70
CA ASP A 75 17.33 -15.17 -21.36
C ASP A 75 16.53 -14.00 -21.98
N GLU A 76 16.88 -12.79 -21.51
CA GLU A 76 16.87 -11.48 -22.19
C GLU A 76 15.60 -10.62 -22.34
N ASP A 77 14.42 -11.05 -21.90
CA ASP A 77 13.24 -10.18 -21.97
C ASP A 77 12.83 -9.61 -20.61
N ASN A 78 13.26 -8.36 -20.34
CA ASN A 78 12.82 -7.53 -19.20
C ASN A 78 11.28 -7.36 -19.18
N PHE A 79 10.72 -7.11 -18.00
CA PHE A 79 9.28 -6.82 -17.77
C PHE A 79 8.73 -5.75 -18.72
N LYS A 80 9.58 -4.81 -19.16
CA LYS A 80 9.24 -3.77 -20.14
C LYS A 80 8.87 -4.30 -21.52
N LYS A 81 9.38 -5.47 -21.93
CA LYS A 81 9.15 -6.05 -23.26
C LYS A 81 7.96 -7.01 -23.28
N VAL A 82 7.76 -7.79 -22.21
CA VAL A 82 6.63 -8.73 -22.09
C VAL A 82 5.90 -8.45 -20.77
N PRO A 83 4.78 -7.69 -20.81
CA PRO A 83 3.99 -7.38 -19.63
C PRO A 83 3.42 -8.66 -19.00
N ILE A 84 3.63 -8.78 -17.69
CA ILE A 84 3.18 -9.83 -16.76
C ILE A 84 1.76 -10.34 -17.05
N ILE A 85 0.83 -9.50 -17.50
CA ILE A 85 -0.61 -9.79 -17.57
C ILE A 85 -1.11 -10.00 -19.02
N SER A 86 -0.21 -10.24 -19.99
CA SER A 86 -0.60 -10.36 -21.42
C SER A 86 -0.70 -11.79 -21.98
N TRP A 87 -0.38 -12.82 -21.21
CA TRP A 87 -0.38 -14.21 -21.70
C TRP A 87 -1.79 -14.80 -21.84
N VAL A 88 -2.07 -15.41 -23.01
CA VAL A 88 -3.34 -16.05 -23.37
C VAL A 88 -3.23 -17.56 -23.16
N GLU A 89 -4.30 -18.21 -22.68
CA GLU A 89 -4.34 -19.67 -22.52
C GLU A 89 -3.95 -20.41 -23.80
N GLY A 90 -3.04 -21.38 -23.66
CA GLY A 90 -2.60 -22.29 -24.71
C GLY A 90 -2.03 -23.57 -24.10
N LYS A 91 -2.07 -24.68 -24.85
CA LYS A 91 -1.50 -25.98 -24.46
C LYS A 91 0.02 -25.84 -24.28
N GLY A 92 0.47 -25.54 -23.05
CA GLY A 92 1.85 -25.14 -22.72
C GLY A 92 1.95 -24.10 -21.60
N ASN A 93 0.84 -23.43 -21.24
CA ASN A 93 0.76 -22.36 -20.24
C ASN A 93 0.14 -22.82 -18.90
N GLU A 94 0.23 -24.10 -18.56
CA GLU A 94 -0.26 -24.64 -17.28
C GLU A 94 0.58 -24.09 -16.12
N GLY A 95 0.15 -22.95 -15.56
CA GLY A 95 0.80 -22.27 -14.43
C GLY A 95 0.94 -20.76 -14.60
N VAL A 96 0.76 -20.22 -15.82
CA VAL A 96 0.68 -18.77 -16.02
C VAL A 96 -0.58 -18.24 -15.35
N ILE A 97 -0.46 -17.23 -14.49
CA ILE A 97 -1.64 -16.52 -13.97
C ILE A 97 -2.20 -15.69 -15.13
N HIS A 98 -3.29 -16.18 -15.73
CA HIS A 98 -4.00 -15.49 -16.80
C HIS A 98 -4.53 -14.13 -16.30
N ARG A 99 -4.66 -13.16 -17.20
CA ARG A 99 -5.21 -11.81 -16.92
C ARG A 99 -6.52 -11.81 -16.13
N ASN A 100 -7.36 -12.82 -16.36
CA ASN A 100 -8.63 -12.95 -15.65
C ASN A 100 -8.41 -13.20 -14.15
N LYS A 101 -7.39 -13.98 -13.77
CA LYS A 101 -7.04 -14.20 -12.35
C LYS A 101 -6.49 -12.92 -11.69
N PHE A 102 -5.79 -12.07 -12.44
CA PHE A 102 -5.39 -10.75 -11.95
C PHE A 102 -6.61 -9.82 -11.73
N ILE A 103 -7.56 -9.82 -12.66
CA ILE A 103 -8.81 -9.07 -12.49
C ILE A 103 -9.62 -9.60 -11.30
N GLU A 104 -9.75 -10.92 -11.15
CA GLU A 104 -10.39 -11.55 -10.00
C GLU A 104 -9.71 -11.19 -8.68
N ALA A 105 -8.37 -11.12 -8.67
CA ALA A 105 -7.63 -10.67 -7.50
C ALA A 105 -7.95 -9.21 -7.17
N PHE A 106 -8.06 -8.35 -8.18
CA PHE A 106 -8.51 -6.97 -7.99
C PHE A 106 -9.95 -6.86 -7.48
N ASP A 107 -10.85 -7.79 -7.86
CA ASP A 107 -12.23 -7.84 -7.34
C ASP A 107 -12.31 -8.29 -5.88
N LYS A 108 -11.34 -9.08 -5.42
CA LYS A 108 -11.25 -9.56 -4.02
C LYS A 108 -10.55 -8.57 -3.10
N THR A 109 -9.89 -7.56 -3.65
CA THR A 109 -9.19 -6.52 -2.89
C THR A 109 -10.17 -5.66 -2.10
N ASN A 110 -9.83 -5.35 -0.84
CA ASN A 110 -10.63 -4.41 -0.05
C ASN A 110 -10.41 -2.97 -0.52
N TYR A 111 -11.32 -2.44 -1.34
CA TYR A 111 -11.22 -1.08 -1.87
C TYR A 111 -11.21 0.03 -0.82
N GLY A 112 -11.78 -0.21 0.37
CA GLY A 112 -11.75 0.75 1.47
C GLY A 112 -10.36 0.94 2.10
N LEU A 113 -9.42 0.03 1.81
CA LEU A 113 -8.06 0.01 2.33
C LEU A 113 -6.99 0.23 1.25
N ALA A 114 -7.41 0.30 -0.02
CA ALA A 114 -6.53 0.54 -1.15
C ALA A 114 -6.22 2.04 -1.33
N SER A 115 -5.05 2.37 -1.87
CA SER A 115 -4.75 3.74 -2.29
C SER A 115 -5.66 4.16 -3.44
N ASN A 116 -6.04 5.45 -3.49
CA ASN A 116 -6.83 6.00 -4.59
C ASN A 116 -6.15 5.77 -5.95
N LYS A 117 -4.81 5.82 -5.98
CA LYS A 117 -4.01 5.57 -7.18
C LYS A 117 -4.13 4.13 -7.63
N LEU A 118 -4.06 3.15 -6.72
CA LEU A 118 -4.27 1.74 -7.05
C LEU A 118 -5.68 1.52 -7.64
N LEU A 119 -6.71 2.11 -7.04
CA LEU A 119 -8.09 2.00 -7.54
C LEU A 119 -8.24 2.57 -8.96
N MET A 120 -7.68 3.75 -9.21
CA MET A 120 -7.66 4.39 -10.52
C MET A 120 -6.99 3.51 -11.57
N LEU A 121 -5.80 3.00 -11.25
CA LEU A 121 -5.02 2.15 -12.15
C LEU A 121 -5.73 0.81 -12.44
N ILE A 122 -6.38 0.20 -11.45
CA ILE A 122 -7.19 -1.02 -11.63
C ILE A 122 -8.36 -0.72 -12.59
N GLY A 123 -9.04 0.41 -12.40
CA GLY A 123 -10.14 0.84 -13.26
C GLY A 123 -9.70 1.06 -14.71
N GLU A 124 -8.61 1.80 -14.90
CA GLU A 124 -8.05 2.06 -16.23
C GLU A 124 -7.61 0.75 -16.92
N TYR A 125 -6.94 -0.12 -16.18
CA TYR A 125 -6.51 -1.43 -16.70
C TYR A 125 -7.69 -2.29 -17.17
N ARG A 126 -8.77 -2.36 -16.38
CA ARG A 126 -9.98 -3.12 -16.76
C ARG A 126 -10.59 -2.63 -18.06
N VAL A 127 -10.70 -1.31 -18.23
CA VAL A 127 -11.26 -0.71 -19.45
C VAL A 127 -10.37 -1.05 -20.64
N LEU A 128 -9.05 -0.94 -20.49
CA LEU A 128 -8.09 -1.23 -21.56
C LEU A 128 -8.09 -2.72 -21.96
N VAL A 129 -8.17 -3.64 -21.00
CA VAL A 129 -8.27 -5.08 -21.29
C VAL A 129 -9.58 -5.41 -22.01
N LYS A 130 -10.70 -4.85 -21.56
CA LYS A 130 -12.00 -5.06 -22.21
C LYS A 130 -12.01 -4.48 -23.63
N LEU A 131 -11.47 -3.29 -23.80
CA LEU A 131 -11.37 -2.62 -25.09
C LEU A 131 -10.49 -3.43 -26.05
N GLU A 132 -9.31 -3.86 -25.61
CA GLU A 132 -8.42 -4.71 -26.41
C GLU A 132 -9.10 -6.04 -26.82
N GLY A 133 -9.89 -6.65 -25.92
CA GLY A 133 -10.64 -7.87 -26.22
C GLY A 133 -11.77 -7.69 -27.24
N THR A 134 -12.34 -6.48 -27.33
CA THR A 134 -13.39 -6.15 -28.32
C THR A 134 -12.86 -5.72 -29.67
N LEU A 135 -11.59 -5.28 -29.75
CA LEU A 135 -10.98 -4.83 -30.99
C LEU A 135 -10.41 -6.02 -31.77
N GLU A 136 -10.74 -6.14 -33.06
CA GLU A 136 -10.08 -7.12 -33.93
C GLU A 136 -8.59 -6.80 -34.05
N LYS A 137 -7.73 -7.74 -33.61
CA LYS A 137 -6.26 -7.60 -33.49
C LYS A 137 -5.58 -7.01 -34.74
N GLU A 138 -6.09 -7.33 -35.92
CA GLU A 138 -5.44 -7.00 -37.20
C GLU A 138 -6.11 -5.86 -37.99
N LYS A 139 -7.31 -5.43 -37.61
CA LYS A 139 -8.10 -4.48 -38.41
C LYS A 139 -8.29 -3.11 -37.79
N HIS A 140 -8.16 -2.97 -36.48
CA HIS A 140 -8.47 -1.71 -35.84
C HIS A 140 -7.21 -0.84 -35.65
N PRO A 141 -7.13 0.37 -36.23
CA PRO A 141 -5.95 1.25 -36.10
C PRO A 141 -5.66 1.65 -34.64
N SER A 142 -6.67 1.59 -33.77
CA SER A 142 -6.50 1.84 -32.34
C SER A 142 -6.01 0.64 -31.53
N PHE A 143 -5.93 -0.57 -32.09
CA PHE A 143 -5.51 -1.77 -31.35
C PHE A 143 -4.11 -1.59 -30.75
N SER A 144 -3.13 -1.20 -31.56
CA SER A 144 -1.76 -0.92 -31.13
C SER A 144 -1.69 0.17 -30.04
N LYS A 145 -2.52 1.22 -30.16
CA LYS A 145 -2.60 2.30 -29.16
C LYS A 145 -3.14 1.80 -27.82
N VAL A 146 -4.19 0.98 -27.85
CA VAL A 146 -4.79 0.39 -26.65
C VAL A 146 -3.83 -0.57 -25.97
N THR A 147 -3.19 -1.45 -26.74
CA THR A 147 -2.17 -2.38 -26.23
C THR A 147 -1.02 -1.61 -25.57
N LYS A 148 -0.47 -0.59 -26.23
CA LYS A 148 0.61 0.24 -25.65
C LYS A 148 0.19 0.88 -24.33
N ARG A 149 -0.99 1.52 -24.30
CA ARG A 149 -1.50 2.17 -23.09
C ARG A 149 -1.75 1.17 -21.96
N LYS A 150 -2.26 -0.02 -22.29
CA LYS A 150 -2.46 -1.13 -21.34
C LYS A 150 -1.15 -1.52 -20.68
N VAL A 151 -0.08 -1.66 -21.46
CA VAL A 151 1.26 -1.96 -20.93
C VAL A 151 1.77 -0.86 -20.00
N GLU A 152 1.59 0.41 -20.36
CA GLU A 152 1.97 1.54 -19.50
C GLU A 152 1.26 1.48 -18.14
N VAL A 153 -0.06 1.28 -18.14
CA VAL A 153 -0.87 1.18 -16.93
C VAL A 153 -0.47 -0.05 -16.10
N GLU A 154 -0.14 -1.15 -16.75
CA GLU A 154 0.34 -2.36 -16.08
C GLU A 154 1.68 -2.13 -15.36
N ILE A 155 2.62 -1.43 -15.99
CA ILE A 155 3.89 -1.06 -15.36
C ILE A 155 3.63 -0.17 -14.14
N GLU A 156 2.69 0.77 -14.24
CA GLU A 156 2.32 1.65 -13.12
C GLU A 156 1.62 0.90 -11.99
N LEU A 157 0.77 -0.09 -12.31
CA LEU A 157 0.14 -0.98 -11.33
C LEU A 157 1.17 -1.75 -10.52
N VAL A 158 2.11 -2.41 -11.21
CA VAL A 158 3.20 -3.15 -10.56
C VAL A 158 4.01 -2.22 -9.67
N ARG A 159 4.36 -1.03 -10.16
CA ARG A 159 5.11 -0.04 -9.39
C ARG A 159 4.38 0.38 -8.13
N GLU A 160 3.10 0.71 -8.25
CA GLU A 160 2.27 1.11 -7.11
C GLU A 160 2.19 -0.01 -6.06
N ILE A 161 1.93 -1.25 -6.49
CA ILE A 161 1.80 -2.40 -5.58
C ILE A 161 3.11 -2.63 -4.83
N VAL A 162 4.26 -2.64 -5.53
CA VAL A 162 5.57 -2.86 -4.91
C VAL A 162 5.93 -1.72 -3.95
N GLN A 163 5.73 -0.47 -4.37
CA GLN A 163 6.05 0.71 -3.55
C GLN A 163 5.21 0.76 -2.28
N GLU A 164 3.91 0.54 -2.38
CA GLU A 164 3.01 0.58 -1.23
C GLU A 164 3.23 -0.61 -0.30
N TYR A 165 3.47 -1.81 -0.85
CA TYR A 165 3.85 -2.97 -0.05
C TYR A 165 5.12 -2.70 0.77
N GLU A 166 6.16 -2.14 0.14
CA GLU A 166 7.40 -1.77 0.82
C GLU A 166 7.17 -0.67 1.88
N ARG A 167 6.43 0.38 1.53
CA ARG A 167 6.10 1.50 2.42
C ARG A 167 5.38 1.02 3.68
N LEU A 168 4.38 0.15 3.52
CA LEU A 168 3.61 -0.40 4.64
C LEU A 168 4.46 -1.33 5.51
N ARG A 169 5.30 -2.20 4.92
CA ARG A 169 6.26 -3.03 5.68
C ARG A 169 7.22 -2.20 6.51
N ARG A 170 7.78 -1.12 5.93
CA ARG A 170 8.68 -0.19 6.65
C ARG A 170 7.95 0.50 7.80
N LYS A 171 6.71 0.95 7.59
CA LYS A 171 5.89 1.59 8.63
C LYS A 171 5.61 0.66 9.81
N LEU A 172 5.45 -0.64 9.55
CA LEU A 172 5.24 -1.67 10.56
C LEU A 172 6.53 -2.22 11.18
N LYS A 173 7.71 -1.74 10.73
CA LYS A 173 9.03 -2.24 11.17
C LYS A 173 9.17 -3.76 11.01
N ILE A 174 8.59 -4.31 9.94
CA ILE A 174 8.74 -5.74 9.61
C ILE A 174 10.10 -5.92 8.95
N GLU A 175 11.16 -5.93 9.77
CA GLU A 175 12.58 -6.00 9.39
C GLU A 175 13.06 -7.39 8.98
N ASN A 176 12.17 -8.38 8.83
CA ASN A 176 12.58 -9.74 8.48
C ASN A 176 13.09 -9.86 7.03
N ASP A 177 14.43 -9.92 6.93
CA ASP A 177 15.39 -10.65 6.08
C ASP A 177 15.22 -10.74 4.55
N THR A 178 14.01 -10.63 3.99
CA THR A 178 13.81 -10.76 2.54
C THR A 178 13.52 -9.40 1.90
N SER A 179 14.48 -8.95 1.07
CA SER A 179 14.34 -7.83 0.15
C SER A 179 12.99 -7.89 -0.58
N VAL A 180 12.20 -6.81 -0.51
CA VAL A 180 10.98 -6.63 -1.32
C VAL A 180 11.31 -6.61 -2.82
N LYS A 181 12.58 -6.39 -3.17
CA LYS A 181 13.09 -6.53 -4.53
C LYS A 181 13.76 -7.90 -4.68
N LYS A 182 13.01 -8.98 -4.48
CA LYS A 182 13.48 -10.33 -4.86
C LYS A 182 13.63 -10.45 -6.38
N PHE A 183 12.82 -9.70 -7.13
CA PHE A 183 12.86 -9.61 -8.58
C PHE A 183 13.12 -8.16 -9.00
N ASN A 184 14.02 -7.95 -9.97
CA ASN A 184 14.28 -6.64 -10.55
C ASN A 184 13.19 -6.32 -11.59
N PHE A 185 12.01 -5.92 -11.12
CA PHE A 185 10.88 -5.55 -11.97
C PHE A 185 11.18 -4.38 -12.94
N PHE A 186 12.24 -3.60 -12.71
CA PHE A 186 12.49 -2.34 -13.43
C PHE A 186 13.91 -2.14 -13.98
N GLU A 187 14.85 -3.05 -13.72
CA GLU A 187 16.16 -3.02 -14.38
C GLU A 187 16.02 -3.33 -15.88
#